data_AF-A0A351FUP7-F1
#
_entry.id   AF-A0A351FUP7-F1
#
_cell.length_a   1.000
_cell.length_b   1.000
_cell.length_c   1.000
_cell.angle_alpha   90.00
_cell.angle_beta   90.00
_cell.angle_gamma   90.00
#
_symmetry.space_group_name_H-M   'P 1'
#
loop_
_entity.id
_entity.type
_entity.pdbx_description
1 polymer ?
#
loop_
_entity_poly.entity_id
_entity_poly.type
_entity_poly.pdbx_seq_one_letter_code
_entity_poly.pdbx_strand_id
1 'polypeptide(L)'
;MMWIRKSLCLLVFVCLLLAYSQPTQAKQLYVDNIGGSDNQNGLAPNGNGGKSGPVRTISRALRLAGKGDTIHVANTGDPYRESISVQGGNNSGLVGKSFTIIGDGVVLDGRTEVPKDDWELLGDSTYSTPAPSEFTILYLDDKPAERVTVEDAATSIPELTEHQWCMFNRRI
;
A
#
# COMPACT_ATOMS: atom_id res chain seq x y z
N MET A 1 28.99 56.01 13.34
CA MET A 1 29.71 54.85 12.77
C MET A 1 29.20 53.48 13.28
N MET A 2 28.78 53.36 14.55
CA MET A 2 28.30 52.09 15.13
C MET A 2 26.92 51.61 14.62
N TRP A 3 26.05 52.52 14.18
CA TRP A 3 24.75 52.19 13.56
C TRP A 3 24.88 51.58 12.16
N ILE A 4 25.76 52.13 11.32
CA ILE A 4 25.98 51.67 9.94
C ILE A 4 26.49 50.22 9.92
N ARG A 5 27.36 49.85 10.87
CA ARG A 5 27.85 48.46 11.03
C ARG A 5 26.75 47.48 11.44
N LYS A 6 25.84 47.89 12.33
CA LYS A 6 24.72 47.05 12.77
C LYS A 6 23.70 46.85 11.64
N SER A 7 23.39 47.90 10.90
CA SER A 7 22.50 47.81 9.73
C SER A 7 23.09 46.94 8.62
N LEU A 8 24.40 47.04 8.38
CA LEU A 8 25.09 46.20 7.39
C LEU A 8 25.10 44.72 7.80
N CYS A 9 25.38 44.40 9.08
CA CYS A 9 25.32 43.02 9.57
C CYS A 9 23.91 42.43 9.50
N LEU A 10 22.87 43.21 9.84
CA LEU A 10 21.48 42.76 9.73
C LEU A 10 21.11 42.46 8.28
N LEU A 11 21.51 43.30 7.33
CA LEU A 11 21.23 43.12 5.91
C LEU A 11 21.92 41.86 5.36
N VAL A 12 23.18 41.62 5.73
CA VAL A 12 23.90 40.38 5.36
C VAL A 12 23.23 39.14 5.96
N PHE A 13 22.77 39.20 7.21
CA PHE A 13 22.08 38.09 7.85
C PHE A 13 20.73 37.76 7.16
N VAL A 14 19.96 38.79 6.79
CA VAL A 14 18.71 38.62 6.02
C VAL A 14 18.98 38.06 4.62
N CYS A 15 20.02 38.52 3.92
CA CYS A 15 20.39 37.96 2.63
C CYS A 15 20.84 36.50 2.72
N LEU A 16 21.55 36.10 3.78
CA LEU A 16 21.93 34.71 4.03
C LEU A 16 20.70 33.83 4.31
N LEU A 17 19.71 34.33 5.05
CA LEU A 17 18.45 33.60 5.29
C LEU A 17 17.64 33.40 4.01
N LEU A 18 17.57 34.41 3.14
CA LEU A 18 16.88 34.32 1.85
C LEU A 18 17.61 33.41 0.86
N ALA A 19 18.95 33.37 0.90
CA ALA A 19 19.73 32.43 0.08
C ALA A 19 19.56 30.96 0.51
N TYR A 20 19.19 30.72 1.78
CA TYR A 20 18.92 29.38 2.31
C TYR A 20 17.51 28.87 2.06
N SER A 21 16.59 29.68 1.52
CA SER A 21 15.25 29.21 1.17
C SER A 21 15.31 28.38 -0.12
N GLN A 22 15.49 27.07 0.02
CA GLN A 22 15.34 26.14 -1.09
C GLN A 22 13.87 26.10 -1.54
N PRO A 23 13.57 26.16 -2.85
CA PRO A 23 12.22 25.92 -3.33
C PRO A 23 11.82 24.49 -2.94
N THR A 24 10.80 24.37 -2.10
CA THR A 24 10.18 23.08 -1.78
C THR A 24 9.35 22.63 -2.99
N GLN A 25 10.02 22.00 -3.94
CA GLN A 25 9.37 21.27 -5.02
C GLN A 25 8.69 20.03 -4.43
N ALA A 26 7.57 19.59 -5.02
CA ALA A 26 6.99 18.32 -4.59
C ALA A 26 7.94 17.19 -4.93
N LYS A 27 8.11 16.30 -3.97
CA LYS A 27 8.89 15.09 -4.17
C LYS A 27 8.16 14.19 -5.15
N GLN A 28 8.94 13.59 -6.02
CA GLN A 28 8.56 12.42 -6.78
C GLN A 28 9.11 11.23 -6.00
N LEU A 29 8.20 10.43 -5.44
CA LEU A 29 8.53 9.23 -4.70
C LEU A 29 8.32 8.01 -5.61
N TYR A 30 9.16 7.00 -5.48
CA TYR A 30 9.13 5.79 -6.28
C TYR A 30 8.96 4.56 -5.39
N VAL A 31 8.10 3.65 -5.82
CA VAL A 31 7.81 2.37 -5.17
C VAL A 31 8.05 1.23 -6.15
N ASP A 32 8.73 0.18 -5.70
CA ASP A 32 8.96 -1.06 -6.44
C ASP A 32 8.95 -2.25 -5.47
N ASN A 33 7.93 -3.10 -5.53
CA ASN A 33 7.79 -4.26 -4.64
C ASN A 33 8.85 -5.36 -4.87
N ILE A 34 9.52 -5.39 -6.02
CA ILE A 34 10.57 -6.37 -6.34
C ILE A 34 11.96 -5.77 -6.07
N GLY A 35 12.28 -4.66 -6.75
CA GLY A 35 13.60 -4.03 -6.72
C GLY A 35 13.83 -3.04 -5.58
N GLY A 36 12.78 -2.62 -4.88
CA GLY A 36 12.84 -1.59 -3.84
C GLY A 36 13.17 -2.11 -2.44
N SER A 37 13.43 -1.17 -1.53
CA SER A 37 13.67 -1.43 -0.12
C SER A 37 13.15 -0.30 0.76
N ASP A 38 12.40 -0.59 1.82
CA ASP A 38 11.86 0.44 2.73
C ASP A 38 12.93 1.16 3.56
N ASN A 39 14.18 0.68 3.51
CA ASN A 39 15.37 1.37 4.02
C ASN A 39 15.88 2.48 3.09
N GLN A 40 15.37 2.56 1.85
CA GLN A 40 15.69 3.61 0.89
C GLN A 40 14.81 4.84 1.09
N ASN A 41 15.20 5.94 0.45
CA ASN A 41 14.56 7.25 0.60
C ASN A 41 13.38 7.50 -0.37
N GLY A 42 13.17 6.62 -1.36
CA GLY A 42 12.11 6.75 -2.36
C GLY A 42 12.37 7.83 -3.41
N LEU A 43 13.51 8.51 -3.42
CA LEU A 43 13.75 9.69 -4.28
C LEU A 43 14.38 9.36 -5.64
N ALA A 44 14.61 8.08 -5.92
CA ALA A 44 15.16 7.62 -7.19
C ALA A 44 14.37 6.40 -7.68
N PRO A 45 14.09 6.28 -8.99
CA PRO A 45 13.35 5.15 -9.54
C PRO A 45 14.14 3.84 -9.49
N ASN A 46 15.48 3.91 -9.45
CA ASN A 46 16.36 2.75 -9.41
C ASN A 46 17.28 2.83 -8.18
N GLY A 47 17.53 1.67 -7.56
CA GLY A 47 18.49 1.56 -6.46
C GLY A 47 19.93 1.61 -6.95
N ASN A 48 20.83 2.16 -6.13
CA ASN A 48 22.27 2.19 -6.40
C ASN A 48 23.10 1.42 -5.35
N GLY A 49 22.47 0.47 -4.65
CA GLY A 49 23.10 -0.32 -3.59
C GLY A 49 23.27 0.41 -2.25
N GLY A 50 22.82 1.67 -2.15
CA GLY A 50 22.85 2.48 -0.93
C GLY A 50 21.44 2.79 -0.37
N LYS A 51 21.34 3.92 0.34
CA LYS A 51 20.07 4.46 0.88
C LYS A 51 19.21 5.19 -0.17
N SER A 52 19.67 5.26 -1.41
CA SER A 52 18.97 5.92 -2.51
C SER A 52 18.35 4.86 -3.44
N GLY A 53 17.07 5.03 -3.74
CA GLY A 53 16.31 4.09 -4.56
C GLY A 53 14.82 4.08 -4.19
N PRO A 54 14.02 3.24 -4.87
CA PRO A 54 12.59 3.14 -4.62
C PRO A 54 12.32 2.43 -3.30
N VAL A 55 11.31 2.88 -2.56
CA VAL A 55 10.85 2.12 -1.41
C VAL A 55 10.13 0.86 -1.86
N ARG A 56 10.03 -0.15 -0.99
CA ARG A 56 9.38 -1.41 -1.35
C ARG A 56 7.87 -1.33 -1.28
N THR A 57 7.35 -0.64 -0.27
CA THR A 57 5.91 -0.58 0.01
C THR A 57 5.33 0.81 -0.27
N ILE A 58 4.10 0.84 -0.75
CA ILE A 58 3.31 2.07 -0.92
C ILE A 58 3.10 2.72 0.45
N SER A 59 2.85 1.93 1.49
CA SER A 59 2.77 2.37 2.88
C SER A 59 4.01 3.14 3.35
N ARG A 60 5.21 2.73 2.93
CA ARG A 60 6.44 3.48 3.24
C ARG A 60 6.48 4.80 2.50
N ALA A 61 6.13 4.82 1.20
CA ALA A 61 6.08 6.05 0.42
C ALA A 61 5.08 7.05 1.01
N LEU A 62 3.88 6.59 1.42
CA LEU A 62 2.87 7.42 2.08
C LEU A 62 3.38 8.09 3.36
N ARG A 63 4.22 7.41 4.15
CA ARG A 63 4.86 7.97 5.35
C ARG A 63 5.95 8.99 5.02
N LEU A 64 6.67 8.80 3.92
CA LEU A 64 7.72 9.72 3.46
C LEU A 64 7.13 10.94 2.77
N ALA A 65 5.93 10.82 2.19
CA ALA A 65 5.31 11.87 1.42
C ALA A 65 4.84 13.04 2.29
N GLY A 66 4.95 14.23 1.72
CA GLY A 66 4.37 15.46 2.21
C GLY A 66 3.31 15.99 1.24
N LYS A 67 2.81 17.18 1.56
CA LYS A 67 1.70 17.81 0.83
C LYS A 67 2.02 18.03 -0.64
N GLY A 68 1.10 17.61 -1.51
CA GLY A 68 1.22 17.78 -2.95
C GLY A 68 2.32 16.95 -3.61
N ASP A 69 2.89 15.96 -2.92
CA ASP A 69 3.85 15.02 -3.49
C ASP A 69 3.17 14.03 -4.43
N THR A 70 3.99 13.36 -5.25
CA THR A 70 3.55 12.31 -6.18
C THR A 70 4.27 11.01 -5.86
N ILE A 71 3.53 9.91 -5.78
CA ILE A 71 4.05 8.55 -5.60
C ILE A 71 3.85 7.80 -6.91
N HIS A 72 4.93 7.36 -7.54
CA HIS A 72 4.95 6.48 -8.71
C HIS A 72 5.11 5.05 -8.24
N VAL A 73 4.16 4.19 -8.58
CA VAL A 73 4.19 2.77 -8.23
C VAL A 73 4.58 1.98 -9.47
N ALA A 74 5.69 1.25 -9.40
CA ALA A 74 6.19 0.47 -10.51
C ALA A 74 5.26 -0.71 -10.79
N ASN A 75 4.85 -0.86 -12.05
CA ASN A 75 4.16 -2.05 -12.54
C ASN A 75 5.18 -3.16 -12.82
N THR A 76 5.36 -4.04 -11.84
CA THR A 76 6.35 -5.13 -11.88
C THR A 76 5.76 -6.45 -12.38
N GLY A 77 4.44 -6.50 -12.62
CA GLY A 77 3.69 -7.73 -12.87
C GLY A 77 3.25 -8.47 -11.60
N ASP A 78 3.92 -8.23 -10.46
CA ASP A 78 3.56 -8.81 -9.17
C ASP A 78 2.62 -7.89 -8.38
N PRO A 79 1.48 -8.38 -7.86
CA PRO A 79 0.57 -7.57 -7.08
C PRO A 79 1.19 -7.01 -5.80
N TYR A 80 0.80 -5.78 -5.43
CA TYR A 80 1.12 -5.20 -4.14
C TYR A 80 0.12 -5.71 -3.10
N ARG A 81 0.60 -6.58 -2.20
CA ARG A 81 -0.21 -7.18 -1.12
C ARG A 81 -0.12 -6.36 0.16
N GLU A 82 -0.73 -5.19 0.15
CA GLU A 82 -0.78 -4.29 1.31
C GLU A 82 -2.11 -3.54 1.39
N SER A 83 -2.46 -3.07 2.59
CA SER A 83 -3.55 -2.14 2.80
C SER A 83 -3.00 -0.72 2.87
N ILE A 84 -3.48 0.16 1.98
CA ILE A 84 -3.05 1.56 1.95
C ILE A 84 -4.10 2.45 2.62
N SER A 85 -3.64 3.40 3.42
CA SER A 85 -4.50 4.41 4.05
C SER A 85 -3.96 5.79 3.72
N VAL A 86 -4.76 6.58 3.02
CA VAL A 86 -4.45 7.97 2.70
C VAL A 86 -5.13 8.83 3.76
N GLN A 87 -4.35 9.38 4.69
CA GLN A 87 -4.89 10.08 5.84
C GLN A 87 -4.05 11.29 6.27
N GLY A 88 -4.75 12.29 6.81
CA GLY A 88 -4.13 13.46 7.41
C GLY A 88 -3.53 14.45 6.41
N GLY A 89 -2.96 15.52 6.96
CA GLY A 89 -2.49 16.66 6.16
C GLY A 89 -1.32 16.33 5.24
N ASN A 90 -0.44 15.37 5.58
CA ASN A 90 0.73 15.05 4.75
C ASN A 90 0.36 14.31 3.46
N ASN A 91 -0.75 13.57 3.43
CA ASN A 91 -1.25 12.91 2.23
C ASN A 91 -2.34 13.73 1.52
N SER A 92 -2.32 15.05 1.71
CA SER A 92 -3.26 16.00 1.11
C SER A 92 -2.58 16.88 0.06
N GLY A 93 -3.37 17.40 -0.87
CA GLY A 93 -2.91 18.45 -1.78
C GLY A 93 -2.73 19.82 -1.11
N LEU A 94 -2.24 20.76 -1.92
CA LEU A 94 -2.26 22.20 -1.70
C LEU A 94 -3.11 22.86 -2.80
N VAL A 95 -3.43 24.14 -2.63
CA VAL A 95 -4.07 24.92 -3.71
C VAL A 95 -3.21 24.85 -4.96
N GLY A 96 -3.80 24.39 -6.07
CA GLY A 96 -3.12 24.21 -7.36
C GLY A 96 -2.16 23.02 -7.44
N LYS A 97 -2.11 22.14 -6.42
CA LYS A 97 -1.17 21.01 -6.40
C LYS A 97 -1.72 19.79 -5.66
N SER A 98 -2.13 18.78 -6.42
CA SER A 98 -2.67 17.53 -5.86
C SER A 98 -1.60 16.65 -5.23
N PHE A 99 -1.96 15.95 -4.16
CA PHE A 99 -1.25 14.74 -3.76
C PHE A 99 -1.70 13.60 -4.68
N THR A 100 -0.77 12.87 -5.29
CA THR A 100 -1.09 11.92 -6.36
C THR A 100 -0.40 10.58 -6.14
N ILE A 101 -1.11 9.49 -6.38
CA ILE A 101 -0.55 8.13 -6.49
C ILE A 101 -0.81 7.67 -7.92
N ILE A 102 0.26 7.35 -8.65
CA ILE A 102 0.23 6.92 -10.05
C ILE A 102 0.58 5.44 -10.07
N GLY A 103 -0.38 4.62 -10.51
CA GLY A 103 -0.25 3.17 -10.51
C GLY A 103 -0.08 2.53 -11.88
N ASP A 104 -0.46 3.18 -12.98
CA ASP A 104 -0.29 2.68 -14.35
C ASP A 104 -0.61 1.18 -14.55
N GLY A 105 -1.74 0.74 -14.01
CA GLY A 105 -2.23 -0.64 -14.15
C GLY A 105 -1.70 -1.64 -13.11
N VAL A 106 -1.03 -1.18 -12.05
CA VAL A 106 -0.66 -2.04 -10.91
C VAL A 106 -1.90 -2.65 -10.24
N VAL A 107 -1.72 -3.84 -9.68
CA VAL A 107 -2.74 -4.53 -8.89
C VAL A 107 -2.45 -4.34 -7.40
N LEU A 108 -3.43 -3.84 -6.65
CA LEU A 108 -3.48 -3.95 -5.19
C LEU A 108 -4.29 -5.18 -4.83
N ASP A 109 -3.69 -6.10 -4.10
CA ASP A 109 -4.31 -7.40 -3.81
C ASP A 109 -4.43 -7.63 -2.30
N GLY A 110 -5.66 -7.56 -1.80
CA GLY A 110 -6.00 -7.83 -0.40
C GLY A 110 -6.19 -9.31 -0.07
N ARG A 111 -5.98 -10.23 -1.02
CA ARG A 111 -6.09 -11.67 -0.80
C ARG A 111 -4.92 -12.17 0.03
N THR A 112 -5.24 -13.08 0.94
CA THR A 112 -4.28 -13.86 1.73
C THR A 112 -4.42 -15.32 1.34
N GLU A 113 -3.29 -15.99 1.14
CA GLU A 113 -3.27 -17.43 0.94
C GLU A 113 -3.68 -18.14 2.23
N VAL A 114 -4.56 -19.13 2.11
CA VAL A 114 -4.87 -20.02 3.23
C VAL A 114 -3.75 -21.06 3.33
N PRO A 115 -3.02 -21.13 4.46
CA PRO A 115 -1.98 -22.15 4.65
C PRO A 115 -2.52 -23.55 4.38
N LYS A 116 -1.71 -24.40 3.72
CA LYS A 116 -2.13 -25.77 3.40
C LYS A 116 -2.49 -26.59 4.64
N ASP A 117 -1.79 -26.35 5.75
CA ASP A 117 -1.99 -27.06 7.00
C ASP A 117 -3.26 -26.60 7.76
N ASP A 118 -3.91 -25.49 7.34
CA ASP A 118 -5.15 -25.00 7.94
C ASP A 118 -6.41 -25.67 7.36
N TRP A 119 -6.26 -26.51 6.33
CA TRP A 119 -7.35 -27.24 5.71
C TRP A 119 -7.56 -28.61 6.37
N GLU A 120 -8.79 -28.86 6.82
CA GLU A 120 -9.22 -30.13 7.39
C GLU A 120 -10.09 -30.90 6.38
N LEU A 121 -9.77 -32.16 6.10
CA LEU A 121 -10.60 -33.00 5.24
C LEU A 121 -11.88 -33.44 5.98
N LEU A 122 -13.05 -33.08 5.47
CA LEU A 122 -14.34 -33.48 6.03
C LEU A 122 -14.88 -34.79 5.45
N GLY A 123 -14.54 -35.10 4.18
CA GLY A 123 -14.96 -36.30 3.47
C GLY A 123 -14.91 -36.11 1.95
N ASP A 124 -14.82 -37.20 1.19
CA ASP A 124 -14.68 -37.24 -0.27
C ASP A 124 -13.56 -36.33 -0.82
N SER A 125 -13.89 -35.09 -1.16
CA SER A 125 -12.96 -34.05 -1.61
C SER A 125 -13.32 -32.66 -1.04
N THR A 126 -14.08 -32.65 0.06
CA THR A 126 -14.53 -31.45 0.75
C THR A 126 -13.59 -31.16 1.91
N TYR A 127 -13.02 -29.96 1.89
CA TYR A 127 -12.13 -29.47 2.93
C TYR A 127 -12.80 -28.31 3.67
N SER A 128 -12.36 -28.05 4.89
CA SER A 128 -12.81 -26.89 5.64
C SER A 128 -11.70 -26.21 6.41
N THR A 129 -11.78 -24.89 6.50
CA THR A 129 -10.85 -24.05 7.26
C THR A 129 -11.61 -22.95 8.01
N PRO A 130 -11.10 -22.45 9.15
CA PRO A 130 -11.74 -21.32 9.85
C PRO A 130 -11.89 -20.10 8.94
N ALA A 131 -13.07 -19.50 8.93
CA ALA A 131 -13.31 -18.29 8.14
C ALA A 131 -12.77 -17.06 8.89
N PRO A 132 -11.99 -16.17 8.23
CA PRO A 132 -11.51 -14.95 8.86
C PRO A 132 -12.65 -13.96 9.16
N SER A 133 -13.73 -13.98 8.38
CA SER A 133 -14.96 -13.19 8.62
C SER A 133 -16.19 -13.82 7.93
N GLU A 134 -17.38 -13.33 8.25
CA GLU A 134 -18.64 -13.71 7.55
C GLU A 134 -18.73 -13.17 6.11
N PHE A 135 -17.91 -12.18 5.77
CA PHE A 135 -17.82 -11.55 4.45
C PHE A 135 -16.68 -12.13 3.59
N THR A 136 -16.15 -13.29 3.98
CA THR A 136 -15.08 -13.97 3.24
C THR A 136 -15.54 -14.31 1.83
N ILE A 137 -14.62 -14.23 0.87
CA ILE A 137 -14.78 -14.74 -0.48
C ILE A 137 -13.62 -15.69 -0.72
N LEU A 138 -13.91 -16.95 -1.04
CA LEU A 138 -12.89 -17.92 -1.39
C LEU A 138 -12.48 -17.75 -2.86
N TYR A 139 -11.18 -17.79 -3.11
CA TYR A 139 -10.61 -17.86 -4.46
C TYR A 139 -9.96 -19.21 -4.66
N LEU A 140 -10.28 -19.86 -5.79
CA LEU A 140 -9.68 -21.11 -6.25
C LEU A 140 -9.12 -20.88 -7.65
N ASP A 141 -7.85 -21.23 -7.87
CA ASP A 141 -7.14 -20.99 -9.14
C ASP A 141 -7.27 -19.54 -9.65
N ASP A 142 -7.04 -18.58 -8.75
CA ASP A 142 -7.17 -17.14 -8.99
C ASP A 142 -8.55 -16.64 -9.43
N LYS A 143 -9.59 -17.47 -9.33
CA LYS A 143 -10.99 -17.11 -9.62
C LYS A 143 -11.84 -17.16 -8.36
N PRO A 144 -12.80 -16.23 -8.19
CA PRO A 144 -13.74 -16.32 -7.09
C PRO A 144 -14.56 -17.61 -7.23
N ALA A 145 -14.57 -18.43 -6.20
CA ALA A 145 -15.39 -19.63 -6.11
C ALA A 145 -16.85 -19.25 -5.85
N GLU A 146 -17.78 -20.05 -6.36
CA GLU A 146 -19.22 -19.82 -6.20
C GLU A 146 -19.63 -20.11 -4.74
N ARG A 147 -20.29 -19.14 -4.10
CA ARG A 147 -20.82 -19.32 -2.75
C ARG A 147 -22.21 -19.97 -2.81
N VAL A 148 -22.32 -21.17 -2.24
CA VAL A 148 -23.60 -21.82 -1.94
C VAL A 148 -24.15 -21.26 -0.63
N THR A 149 -25.37 -20.74 -0.67
CA THR A 149 -26.08 -20.23 0.51
C THR A 149 -26.56 -21.40 1.35
N VAL A 150 -26.24 -21.37 2.65
CA VAL A 150 -26.73 -22.34 3.63
C VAL A 150 -27.86 -21.69 4.42
N GLU A 151 -28.97 -22.39 4.60
CA GLU A 151 -30.07 -21.92 5.45
C GLU A 151 -29.64 -21.83 6.92
N ASP A 152 -30.14 -20.84 7.66
CA ASP A 152 -29.77 -20.62 9.07
C ASP A 152 -30.08 -21.84 9.98
N ALA A 153 -31.07 -22.66 9.60
CA ALA A 153 -31.49 -23.84 10.34
C ALA A 153 -30.79 -25.14 9.88
N ALA A 154 -29.85 -25.06 8.94
CA ALA A 154 -29.17 -26.25 8.41
C ALA A 154 -28.32 -26.93 9.49
N THR A 155 -28.43 -28.25 9.57
CA THR A 155 -27.65 -29.08 10.51
C THR A 155 -26.48 -29.80 9.84
N SER A 156 -26.33 -29.67 8.53
CA SER A 156 -25.28 -30.30 7.73
C SER A 156 -24.84 -29.40 6.58
N ILE A 157 -23.64 -29.66 6.08
CA ILE A 157 -23.05 -28.97 4.94
C ILE A 157 -23.78 -29.46 3.67
N PRO A 158 -24.21 -28.56 2.76
CA PRO A 158 -24.81 -28.97 1.49
C PRO A 158 -23.78 -29.72 0.63
N GLU A 159 -24.24 -30.51 -0.33
CA GLU A 159 -23.35 -31.11 -1.33
C GLU A 159 -22.71 -29.99 -2.16
N LEU A 160 -21.37 -29.97 -2.21
CA LEU A 160 -20.59 -28.98 -2.95
C LEU A 160 -20.01 -29.64 -4.21
N THR A 161 -20.09 -28.93 -5.33
CA THR A 161 -19.39 -29.31 -6.56
C THR A 161 -18.03 -28.60 -6.65
N GLU A 162 -17.23 -28.95 -7.65
CA GLU A 162 -15.94 -28.31 -7.90
C GLU A 162 -16.10 -26.78 -8.05
N HIS A 163 -15.17 -26.00 -7.49
CA HIS A 163 -15.24 -24.54 -7.43
C HIS A 163 -16.40 -23.92 -6.63
N GLN A 164 -17.11 -24.71 -5.81
CA GLN A 164 -18.11 -24.20 -4.87
C GLN A 164 -17.58 -24.18 -3.44
N TRP A 165 -18.11 -23.26 -2.63
CA TRP A 165 -17.84 -23.17 -1.20
C TRP A 165 -19.10 -22.70 -0.47
N CYS A 166 -19.16 -22.91 0.84
CA CYS A 166 -20.24 -22.39 1.67
C CYS A 166 -19.70 -21.89 3.00
N MET A 167 -20.48 -21.06 3.71
CA MET A 167 -20.16 -20.68 5.08
C MET A 167 -20.99 -21.56 6.01
N PHE A 168 -20.35 -22.37 6.84
CA PHE A 168 -21.02 -23.22 7.83
C PHE A 168 -20.29 -23.15 9.17
N ASN A 169 -21.00 -22.79 10.25
CA ASN A 169 -20.43 -22.68 11.60
C ASN A 169 -19.12 -21.86 11.69
N ARG A 170 -19.07 -20.70 11.01
CA ARG A 170 -17.89 -19.81 10.91
C ARG A 170 -16.66 -20.43 10.24
N ARG A 171 -16.89 -21.42 9.38
CA ARG A 171 -15.87 -22.06 8.55
C ARG A 171 -16.28 -21.96 7.08
N ILE A 172 -15.27 -21.98 6.22
CA ILE A 172 -15.44 -22.19 4.77
C ILE A 172 -14.97 -23.58 4.38
#